data_AF-A0A9E5TTM0-F1
#
_entry.id   AF-A0A9E5TTM0-F1
#
_cell.length_a   1.000
_cell.length_b   1.000
_cell.length_c   1.000
_cell.angle_alpha   90.00
_cell.angle_beta   90.00
_cell.angle_gamma   90.00
#
_symmetry.space_group_name_H-M   'P 1'
#
loop_
_entity.id
_entity.type
_entity.pdbx_description
1 polymer ?
#
loop_
_entity_poly.entity_id
_entity_poly.type
_entity_poly.pdbx_seq_one_letter_code
_entity_poly.pdbx_strand_id
1 'polypeptide(L)'
;MKRYQILLVITLSLCLMNQPSWAATGYVTDSFKITLRTGPGTDNKIIAMLSSGEPVEILETGNDWSRVRVLVSEGEQKEGWVLSRFLIERQPWEMQARNLAKETNSLKEKLGVMEKKWRESSNRAQELQERFQKTSTDLRKVEADFDSLKAESSEFLKLKREYEAATSDLKIA
;
A
#
# COMPACT_ATOMS: atom_id res chain seq x y z
N MET A 1 33.55 39.33 -58.57
CA MET A 1 32.30 39.45 -57.80
C MET A 1 31.29 38.34 -58.11
N LYS A 2 30.96 38.06 -59.38
CA LYS A 2 29.97 37.02 -59.76
C LYS A 2 30.30 35.58 -59.29
N ARG A 3 31.58 35.18 -59.25
CA ARG A 3 32.02 33.85 -58.80
C ARG A 3 31.79 33.61 -57.29
N TYR A 4 31.99 34.63 -56.46
CA TYR A 4 31.70 34.56 -55.02
C TYR A 4 30.20 34.55 -54.72
N GLN A 5 29.39 35.23 -55.56
CA GLN A 5 27.93 35.16 -55.46
C GLN A 5 27.40 33.76 -55.78
N ILE A 6 27.95 33.08 -56.79
CA ILE A 6 27.56 31.70 -57.13
C ILE A 6 27.95 30.73 -56.01
N LEU A 7 29.16 30.86 -55.45
CA LEU A 7 29.60 30.05 -54.32
C LEU A 7 28.70 30.25 -53.08
N LEU A 8 28.30 31.49 -52.79
CA LEU A 8 27.42 31.82 -51.66
C LEU A 8 26.01 31.23 -51.80
N VAL A 9 25.45 31.24 -53.02
CA VAL A 9 24.13 30.64 -53.30
C VAL A 9 24.18 29.11 -53.15
N ILE A 10 25.25 28.46 -53.58
CA ILE A 10 25.41 27.01 -53.45
C ILE A 10 25.54 26.61 -51.96
N THR A 11 26.32 27.35 -51.18
CA THR A 11 26.45 27.08 -49.73
C THR A 11 25.14 27.31 -48.98
N LEU A 12 24.36 28.32 -49.38
CA LEU A 12 23.05 28.61 -48.77
C LEU A 12 22.02 27.51 -49.12
N SER A 13 22.03 27.04 -50.38
CA SER A 13 21.18 25.92 -50.82
C SER A 13 21.49 24.62 -50.09
N LEU A 14 22.77 24.33 -49.81
CA LEU A 14 23.16 23.10 -49.09
C LEU A 14 22.73 23.12 -47.62
N CYS A 15 22.64 24.30 -47.01
CA CYS A 15 22.23 24.48 -45.62
C CYS A 15 20.70 24.26 -45.44
N LEU A 16 19.91 24.57 -46.47
CA LEU A 16 18.44 24.41 -46.44
C LEU A 16 17.97 22.96 -46.62
N MET A 17 18.83 22.04 -47.07
CA MET A 17 18.48 20.63 -47.31
C MET A 17 18.54 19.75 -46.04
N ASN A 18 19.02 20.29 -44.91
CA ASN A 18 19.14 19.57 -43.64
C ASN A 18 18.12 20.06 -42.61
N GLN A 19 16.83 20.03 -42.95
CA GLN A 19 15.77 20.24 -41.95
C GLN A 19 15.51 18.90 -41.23
N PRO A 20 15.74 18.78 -39.91
CA PRO A 20 15.37 17.58 -39.18
C PRO A 20 13.85 17.40 -39.23
N SER A 21 13.40 16.26 -39.74
CA SER A 21 11.99 15.87 -39.65
C SER A 21 11.67 15.54 -38.19
N TRP A 22 10.81 16.32 -37.54
CA TRP A 22 10.30 16.00 -36.22
C TRP A 22 9.25 14.89 -36.34
N ALA A 23 9.72 13.63 -36.29
CA ALA A 23 8.83 12.50 -36.17
C ALA A 23 8.27 12.45 -34.73
N ALA A 24 6.96 12.62 -34.59
CA ALA A 24 6.28 12.44 -33.31
C ALA A 24 6.15 10.94 -33.00
N THR A 25 6.47 10.54 -31.78
CA THR A 25 6.21 9.18 -31.31
C THR A 25 4.75 9.08 -30.87
N GLY A 26 4.01 8.13 -31.44
CA GLY A 26 2.65 7.77 -31.03
C GLY A 26 2.62 6.38 -30.38
N TYR A 27 1.57 6.11 -29.60
CA TYR A 27 1.31 4.80 -29.02
C TYR A 27 -0.01 4.25 -29.58
N VAL A 28 -0.08 2.94 -29.79
CA VAL A 28 -1.34 2.26 -30.14
C VAL A 28 -2.17 2.14 -28.86
N THR A 29 -3.44 2.52 -28.93
CA THR A 29 -4.37 2.40 -27.80
C THR A 29 -4.82 0.95 -27.61
N ASP A 30 -4.87 0.49 -26.36
CA ASP A 30 -5.43 -0.81 -26.00
C ASP A 30 -6.96 -0.78 -25.86
N SER A 31 -7.55 0.43 -25.89
CA SER A 31 -9.00 0.63 -25.88
C SER A 31 -9.54 0.70 -27.30
N PHE A 32 -10.22 -0.37 -27.72
CA PHE A 32 -10.86 -0.50 -29.02
C PHE A 32 -12.18 -1.27 -28.89
N LYS A 33 -12.93 -1.35 -30.00
CA LYS A 33 -14.15 -2.14 -30.09
C LYS A 33 -14.02 -3.20 -31.18
N ILE A 34 -14.52 -4.40 -30.91
CA ILE A 34 -14.54 -5.53 -31.85
C ILE A 34 -15.97 -5.88 -32.25
N THR A 35 -16.14 -6.44 -33.44
CA THR A 35 -17.46 -6.85 -33.94
C THR A 35 -17.82 -8.24 -33.42
N LEU A 36 -19.02 -8.39 -32.86
CA LEU A 36 -19.69 -9.68 -32.65
C LEU A 36 -20.60 -9.95 -33.85
N ARG A 37 -20.44 -11.10 -34.50
CA ARG A 37 -21.13 -11.46 -35.75
C ARG A 37 -22.00 -12.70 -35.61
N THR A 38 -22.94 -12.88 -36.53
CA THR A 38 -23.81 -14.08 -36.58
C THR A 38 -23.07 -15.37 -36.94
N GLY A 39 -21.91 -15.29 -37.59
CA GLY A 39 -21.15 -16.43 -38.09
C GLY A 39 -19.67 -16.10 -38.30
N PRO A 40 -18.80 -17.11 -38.53
CA PRO A 40 -17.40 -16.91 -38.81
C PRO A 40 -17.21 -16.31 -40.21
N GLY A 41 -16.55 -15.16 -40.31
CA GLY A 41 -16.23 -14.51 -41.59
C GLY A 41 -16.75 -13.07 -41.70
N THR A 42 -16.20 -12.33 -42.66
CA THR A 42 -16.47 -10.90 -42.88
C THR A 42 -17.83 -10.61 -43.53
N ASP A 43 -18.47 -11.62 -44.13
CA ASP A 43 -19.76 -11.46 -44.80
C ASP A 43 -20.95 -11.64 -43.85
N ASN A 44 -20.69 -12.15 -42.64
CA ASN A 44 -21.71 -12.34 -41.63
C ASN A 44 -22.11 -11.01 -40.97
N LYS A 45 -23.41 -10.88 -40.68
CA LYS A 45 -23.99 -9.69 -40.08
C LYS A 45 -23.40 -9.40 -38.69
N ILE A 46 -23.08 -8.13 -38.45
CA ILE A 46 -22.67 -7.64 -37.12
C ILE A 46 -23.93 -7.48 -36.26
N ILE A 47 -23.92 -8.10 -35.07
CA ILE A 47 -25.02 -8.07 -34.10
C ILE A 47 -24.71 -7.21 -32.88
N ALA A 48 -23.43 -7.00 -32.56
CA ALA A 48 -23.00 -6.10 -31.49
C ALA A 48 -21.55 -5.63 -31.70
N MET A 49 -21.17 -4.61 -30.95
CA MET A 49 -19.78 -4.15 -30.81
C MET A 49 -19.37 -4.36 -29.34
N LEU A 50 -18.34 -5.16 -29.11
CA LEU A 50 -17.79 -5.42 -27.77
C LEU A 50 -16.63 -4.49 -27.50
N SER A 51 -16.51 -3.99 -26.27
CA SER A 51 -15.41 -3.11 -25.89
C SER A 51 -14.22 -3.91 -25.35
N SER A 52 -12.99 -3.39 -25.49
CA SER A 52 -11.81 -3.99 -24.86
C SER A 52 -12.04 -4.24 -23.38
N GLY A 53 -11.71 -5.45 -22.94
CA GLY A 53 -11.86 -5.88 -21.54
C GLY A 53 -13.27 -6.30 -21.12
N GLU A 54 -14.24 -6.27 -22.02
CA GLU A 54 -15.56 -6.85 -21.78
C GLU A 54 -15.45 -8.39 -21.66
N PRO A 55 -15.88 -8.99 -20.54
CA PRO A 55 -15.75 -10.42 -20.31
C PRO A 55 -16.72 -11.22 -21.18
N VAL A 56 -16.17 -12.28 -21.79
CA VAL A 56 -16.91 -13.22 -22.62
C VAL A 56 -16.57 -14.65 -22.20
N GLU A 57 -17.53 -15.55 -22.37
CA GLU A 57 -17.31 -16.99 -22.26
C GLU A 57 -17.04 -17.55 -23.66
N ILE A 58 -15.96 -18.31 -23.83
CA ILE A 58 -15.62 -18.95 -25.10
C ILE A 58 -16.36 -20.29 -25.17
N LEU A 59 -17.26 -20.42 -26.15
CA LEU A 59 -18.05 -21.62 -26.37
C LEU A 59 -17.38 -22.57 -27.35
N GLU A 60 -16.70 -22.02 -28.35
CA GLU A 60 -16.01 -22.78 -29.39
C GLU A 60 -14.79 -22.00 -29.90
N THR A 61 -13.66 -22.69 -30.09
CA THR A 61 -12.43 -22.11 -30.63
C THR A 61 -12.17 -22.67 -32.01
N GLY A 62 -12.28 -21.82 -33.04
CA GLY A 62 -11.80 -22.10 -34.39
C GLY A 62 -10.42 -21.47 -34.64
N ASN A 63 -9.94 -21.57 -35.88
CA ASN A 63 -8.61 -21.04 -36.26
C ASN A 63 -8.56 -19.50 -36.21
N ASP A 64 -9.48 -18.84 -36.92
CA ASP A 64 -9.52 -17.37 -37.01
C ASP A 64 -10.67 -16.75 -36.21
N TRP A 65 -11.71 -17.54 -35.95
CA TRP A 65 -12.95 -17.11 -35.31
C TRP A 65 -13.29 -18.04 -34.15
N SER A 66 -13.73 -17.44 -33.05
CA SER A 66 -14.23 -18.15 -31.88
C SER A 66 -15.68 -17.74 -31.64
N ARG A 67 -16.51 -18.71 -31.24
CA ARG A 67 -17.87 -18.45 -30.78
C ARG A 67 -17.83 -18.11 -29.30
N VAL A 68 -18.47 -17.00 -28.94
CA VAL A 68 -18.46 -16.47 -27.58
C VAL A 68 -19.86 -16.08 -27.12
N ARG A 69 -20.05 -16.07 -25.81
CA ARG A 69 -21.22 -15.53 -25.11
C ARG A 69 -20.80 -14.31 -24.28
N VAL A 70 -21.48 -13.20 -24.45
CA VAL A 70 -21.19 -11.96 -23.70
C VAL A 70 -21.76 -12.07 -22.29
N LEU A 71 -20.93 -11.79 -21.27
CA LEU A 71 -21.33 -11.97 -19.87
C LEU A 71 -21.93 -10.72 -19.21
N VAL A 72 -21.81 -9.54 -19.83
CA VAL A 72 -22.20 -8.24 -19.21
C VAL A 72 -23.57 -7.72 -19.67
N SER A 73 -24.23 -8.37 -20.64
CA SER A 73 -25.49 -7.84 -21.17
C SER A 73 -26.64 -8.04 -20.18
N GLU A 74 -27.07 -6.96 -19.51
CA GLU A 74 -28.31 -6.93 -18.72
C GLU A 74 -29.51 -7.25 -19.64
N GLY A 75 -30.03 -8.48 -19.54
CA GLY A 75 -31.30 -8.89 -20.14
C GLY A 75 -31.20 -9.96 -21.23
N GLU A 76 -30.33 -9.80 -22.25
CA GLU A 76 -30.21 -10.77 -23.35
C GLU A 76 -28.80 -11.38 -23.41
N GLN A 77 -28.72 -12.71 -23.31
CA GLN A 77 -27.50 -13.44 -23.62
C GLN A 77 -27.22 -13.32 -25.11
N LYS A 78 -26.23 -12.49 -25.46
CA LYS A 78 -25.77 -12.33 -26.83
C LYS A 78 -24.66 -13.32 -27.11
N GLU A 79 -24.93 -14.22 -28.05
CA GLU A 79 -23.96 -15.16 -28.58
C GLU A 79 -23.62 -14.82 -30.03
N GLY A 80 -22.37 -15.03 -30.40
CA GLY A 80 -21.92 -14.83 -31.76
C GLY A 80 -20.45 -15.15 -31.94
N TRP A 81 -19.90 -14.71 -33.06
CA TRP A 81 -18.53 -15.00 -33.47
C TRP A 81 -17.68 -13.74 -33.44
N VAL A 82 -16.47 -13.88 -32.91
CA VAL A 82 -15.44 -12.84 -32.85
C VAL A 82 -14.13 -13.38 -33.40
N LEU A 83 -13.24 -12.50 -33.84
CA LEU A 83 -11.88 -12.91 -34.25
C LEU A 83 -11.08 -13.37 -33.04
N SER A 84 -10.54 -14.59 -33.08
CA SER A 84 -9.85 -15.23 -31.96
C SER A 84 -8.63 -14.45 -31.50
N ARG A 85 -7.96 -13.72 -32.40
CA ARG A 85 -6.78 -12.88 -32.09
C ARG A 85 -7.04 -11.77 -31.06
N PHE A 86 -8.29 -11.39 -30.85
CA PHE A 86 -8.67 -10.35 -29.87
C PHE A 86 -9.09 -10.93 -28.52
N LEU A 87 -9.19 -12.25 -28.42
CA LEU A 87 -9.49 -12.94 -27.18
C LEU A 87 -8.19 -13.22 -26.43
N ILE A 88 -8.20 -12.92 -25.14
CA ILE A 88 -7.13 -13.24 -24.21
C ILE A 88 -7.73 -13.96 -23.01
N GLU A 89 -7.09 -15.04 -22.57
CA GLU A 89 -7.54 -15.78 -21.38
C GLU A 89 -7.09 -15.10 -20.08
N ARG A 90 -5.98 -14.36 -20.16
CA ARG A 90 -5.47 -13.54 -19.06
C ARG A 90 -6.33 -12.28 -18.87
N GLN A 91 -6.40 -11.78 -17.64
CA GLN A 91 -7.05 -10.51 -17.36
C GLN A 91 -6.35 -9.35 -18.13
N PRO A 92 -7.08 -8.39 -18.70
CA PRO A 92 -6.49 -7.23 -19.38
C PRO A 92 -5.54 -6.41 -18.51
N TRP A 93 -4.50 -5.82 -19.13
CA TRP A 93 -3.40 -5.16 -18.44
C TRP A 93 -3.89 -3.94 -17.65
N GLU A 94 -4.86 -3.21 -18.19
CA GLU A 94 -5.51 -2.08 -17.50
C GLU A 94 -6.17 -2.52 -16.19
N MET A 95 -6.87 -3.66 -16.21
CA MET A 95 -7.54 -4.19 -15.02
C MET A 95 -6.52 -4.68 -13.99
N GLN A 96 -5.43 -5.31 -14.42
CA GLN A 96 -4.33 -5.70 -13.55
C GLN A 96 -3.66 -4.46 -12.92
N ALA A 97 -3.36 -3.43 -13.71
CA ALA A 97 -2.77 -2.18 -13.23
C ALA A 97 -3.69 -1.47 -12.21
N ARG A 98 -5.00 -1.44 -12.47
CA ARG A 98 -6.00 -0.91 -11.54
C ARG A 98 -6.02 -1.67 -10.22
N ASN A 99 -6.00 -3.00 -10.28
CA ASN A 99 -5.98 -3.84 -9.08
C ASN A 99 -4.68 -3.65 -8.30
N LEU A 100 -3.54 -3.65 -8.99
CA LEU A 100 -2.23 -3.41 -8.39
C LEU A 100 -2.14 -2.02 -7.73
N ALA A 101 -2.71 -0.99 -8.36
CA ALA A 101 -2.77 0.35 -7.78
C ALA A 101 -3.61 0.37 -6.49
N LYS A 102 -4.75 -0.34 -6.47
CA LYS A 102 -5.57 -0.50 -5.25
C LYS A 102 -4.80 -1.23 -4.16
N GLU A 103 -4.13 -2.33 -4.50
CA GLU A 103 -3.31 -3.11 -3.56
C GLU A 103 -2.19 -2.24 -2.98
N THR A 104 -1.47 -1.51 -3.81
CA THR A 104 -0.39 -0.60 -3.41
C THR A 104 -0.91 0.46 -2.42
N ASN A 105 -2.07 1.06 -2.69
CA ASN A 105 -2.68 2.03 -1.78
C ASN A 105 -3.05 1.39 -0.44
N SER A 106 -3.68 0.20 -0.47
CA SER A 106 -4.04 -0.52 0.75
C SER A 106 -2.82 -0.96 1.57
N LEU A 107 -1.73 -1.34 0.90
CA LEU A 107 -0.48 -1.73 1.54
C LEU A 107 0.20 -0.52 2.19
N LYS A 108 0.19 0.63 1.52
CA LYS A 108 0.73 1.88 2.06
C LYS A 108 -0.03 2.31 3.32
N GLU A 109 -1.36 2.20 3.31
CA GLU A 109 -2.19 2.48 4.49
C GLU A 109 -1.87 1.50 5.64
N LYS A 110 -1.84 0.19 5.35
CA LYS A 110 -1.45 -0.83 6.34
C LYS A 110 -0.06 -0.59 6.90
N LEU A 111 0.90 -0.17 6.08
CA LEU A 111 2.26 0.15 6.51
C LEU A 111 2.26 1.34 7.48
N GLY A 112 1.51 2.41 7.19
CA GLY A 112 1.37 3.54 8.09
C GLY A 112 0.70 3.18 9.42
N VAL A 113 -0.33 2.32 9.40
CA VAL A 113 -0.97 1.81 10.63
C VAL A 113 -0.01 0.93 11.42
N MET A 114 0.71 0.04 10.74
CA MET A 114 1.68 -0.87 11.36
C MET A 114 2.83 -0.08 11.99
N GLU A 115 3.34 0.95 11.33
CA GLU A 115 4.37 1.84 11.88
C GLU A 115 3.87 2.58 13.13
N LYS A 116 2.63 3.07 13.12
CA LYS A 116 2.00 3.68 14.32
C LYS A 116 1.90 2.68 15.47
N LYS A 117 1.45 1.44 15.21
CA LYS A 117 1.36 0.38 16.22
C LYS A 117 2.73 0.00 16.79
N TRP A 118 3.74 -0.10 15.95
CA TRP A 118 5.12 -0.34 16.39
C TRP A 118 5.63 0.77 17.28
N ARG A 119 5.42 2.04 16.89
CA ARG A 119 5.81 3.20 17.69
C ARG A 119 5.09 3.20 19.04
N GLU A 120 3.79 2.94 19.04
CA GLU A 120 2.99 2.88 20.26
C GLU A 120 3.43 1.73 21.18
N SER A 121 3.69 0.54 20.62
CA SER A 121 4.20 -0.61 21.38
C SER A 121 5.60 -0.36 21.94
N SER A 122 6.48 0.31 21.19
CA SER A 122 7.81 0.71 21.64
C SER A 122 7.72 1.71 22.80
N ASN A 123 6.83 2.71 22.71
CA ASN A 123 6.62 3.67 23.78
C ASN A 123 6.06 3.01 25.05
N ARG A 124 5.10 2.08 24.90
CA ARG A 124 4.58 1.29 26.03
C ARG A 124 5.66 0.46 26.70
N ALA A 125 6.57 -0.14 25.92
CA ALA A 125 7.69 -0.90 26.46
C ALA A 125 8.63 0.00 27.28
N GLN A 126 8.93 1.22 26.79
CA GLN A 126 9.73 2.19 27.53
C GLN A 126 9.03 2.65 28.82
N GLU A 127 7.74 3.00 28.75
CA GLU A 127 6.98 3.42 29.93
C GLU A 127 6.91 2.31 30.99
N LEU A 128 6.70 1.06 30.57
CA LEU A 128 6.69 -0.08 31.48
C LEU A 128 8.07 -0.27 32.14
N GLN A 129 9.14 -0.08 31.39
CA GLN A 129 10.50 -0.14 31.91
C GLN A 129 10.78 0.97 32.93
N GLU A 130 10.32 2.19 32.68
CA GLU A 130 10.42 3.31 33.63
C GLU A 130 9.60 3.06 34.90
N ARG A 131 8.36 2.59 34.76
CA ARG A 131 7.51 2.19 35.89
C ARG A 131 8.15 1.08 36.71
N PHE A 132 8.73 0.07 36.06
CA PHE A 132 9.43 -1.02 36.74
C PHE A 132 10.61 -0.50 37.57
N GLN A 133 11.44 0.39 37.02
CA GLN A 133 12.55 1.01 37.75
C GLN A 133 12.06 1.84 38.95
N LYS A 134 10.98 2.61 38.77
CA LYS A 134 10.38 3.39 39.83
C LYS A 134 9.82 2.50 40.94
N THR A 135 9.02 1.49 40.60
CA THR A 135 8.47 0.53 41.57
C THR A 135 9.59 -0.21 42.31
N SER A 136 10.67 -0.60 41.63
CA SER A 136 11.84 -1.22 42.29
C SER A 136 12.50 -0.26 43.29
N THR A 137 12.60 1.02 42.95
CA THR A 137 13.17 2.05 43.84
C THR A 137 12.25 2.35 45.02
N ASP A 138 10.95 2.48 44.80
CA ASP A 138 9.96 2.72 45.84
C ASP A 138 9.89 1.54 46.80
N LEU A 139 9.96 0.30 46.29
CA LEU A 139 10.01 -0.90 47.13
C LEU A 139 11.23 -0.88 48.07
N ARG A 140 12.42 -0.53 47.55
CA ARG A 140 13.63 -0.39 48.38
C ARG A 140 13.50 0.68 49.46
N LYS A 141 12.81 1.79 49.18
CA LYS A 141 12.57 2.84 50.18
C LYS A 141 11.64 2.36 51.28
N VAL A 142 10.53 1.70 50.92
CA VAL A 142 9.60 1.14 51.91
C VAL A 142 10.27 0.09 52.77
N GLU A 143 11.12 -0.76 52.19
CA GLU A 143 11.94 -1.73 52.95
C GLU A 143 12.85 -1.02 53.97
N ALA A 144 13.56 0.03 53.55
CA ALA A 144 14.43 0.80 54.44
C ALA A 144 13.65 1.54 55.55
N ASP A 145 12.52 2.16 55.22
CA ASP A 145 11.65 2.86 56.18
C ASP A 145 11.05 1.89 57.19
N PHE A 146 10.66 0.69 56.74
CA PHE A 146 10.17 -0.38 57.60
C PHE A 146 11.24 -0.85 58.59
N ASP A 147 12.47 -1.06 58.13
CA ASP A 147 13.60 -1.42 58.98
C ASP A 147 13.92 -0.32 60.00
N SER A 148 13.87 0.95 59.60
CA SER A 148 14.06 2.11 60.50
C SER A 148 12.98 2.17 61.58
N LEU A 149 11.70 2.07 61.21
CA LEU A 149 10.58 2.11 62.15
C LEU A 149 10.64 0.95 63.15
N LYS A 150 11.07 -0.23 62.70
CA LYS A 150 11.29 -1.39 63.57
C LYS A 150 12.41 -1.13 64.59
N ALA A 151 13.49 -0.46 64.19
CA ALA A 151 14.55 -0.07 65.11
C ALA A 151 14.04 0.98 66.13
N GLU A 152 13.43 2.07 65.67
CA GLU A 152 12.92 3.15 66.52
C GLU A 152 11.84 2.69 67.51
N SER A 153 10.91 1.85 67.05
CA SER A 153 9.88 1.29 67.94
C SER A 153 10.49 0.41 69.03
N SER A 154 11.56 -0.33 68.73
CA SER A 154 12.29 -1.12 69.73
C SER A 154 12.99 -0.23 70.78
N GLU A 155 13.51 0.93 70.36
CA GLU A 155 14.14 1.91 71.24
C GLU A 155 13.10 2.64 72.10
N PHE A 156 11.98 3.07 71.53
CA PHE A 156 10.87 3.66 72.26
C PHE A 156 10.35 2.72 73.37
N LEU A 157 10.22 1.42 73.07
CA LEU A 157 9.83 0.43 74.06
C LEU A 157 10.88 0.22 75.17
N LYS A 158 12.17 0.45 74.91
CA LYS A 158 13.22 0.45 75.95
C LYS A 158 13.12 1.70 76.80
N LEU A 159 13.04 2.87 76.17
CA LEU A 159 12.93 4.16 76.86
C LEU A 159 11.68 4.22 77.75
N LYS A 160 10.54 3.72 77.26
CA LYS A 160 9.31 3.62 78.05
C LYS A 160 9.50 2.77 79.30
N ARG A 161 10.16 1.61 79.19
CA ARG A 161 10.46 0.73 80.34
C ARG A 161 11.39 1.42 81.34
N GLU A 162 12.41 2.13 80.87
CA GLU A 162 13.34 2.87 81.72
C GLU A 162 12.65 4.01 82.47
N TYR A 163 11.78 4.76 81.79
CA TYR A 163 10.98 5.82 82.41
C TYR A 163 10.01 5.25 83.46
N GLU A 164 9.30 4.16 83.15
CA GLU A 164 8.40 3.48 84.09
C GLU A 164 9.15 2.99 85.33
N ALA A 165 10.35 2.43 85.19
CA ALA A 165 11.20 2.03 86.31
C ALA A 165 11.68 3.22 87.16
N ALA A 166 12.19 4.28 86.53
CA ALA A 166 12.64 5.48 87.24
C ALA A 166 11.50 6.16 88.01
N THR A 167 10.29 6.17 87.44
CA THR A 167 9.10 6.74 88.10
C THR A 167 8.54 5.84 89.21
N SER A 168 8.72 4.53 89.16
CA SER A 168 8.41 3.66 90.31
C SER A 168 9.38 3.87 91.45
N ASP A 169 10.67 4.00 91.17
CA ASP A 169 11.70 4.19 92.19
C ASP A 169 11.49 5.52 92.94
N LEU A 170 11.13 6.59 92.21
CA LEU A 170 10.81 7.90 92.78
C LEU A 170 9.54 7.92 93.65
N LYS A 171 8.62 6.97 93.47
CA LYS A 171 7.38 6.87 94.28
C LYS A 171 7.54 6.00 95.53
N ILE A 172 8.60 5.19 95.60
CA ILE A 172 8.88 4.29 96.72
C ILE A 172 9.84 4.95 97.75
N ALA A 173 10.57 5.99 97.33
CA ALA A 173 11.35 6.88 98.20
C ALA A 173 10.50 7.97 98.85
#